data_AF-A0A482Z7R6-F1
#
_entry.id   AF-A0A482Z7R6-F1
#
_cell.length_a   1.000
_cell.length_b   1.000
_cell.length_c   1.000
_cell.angle_alpha   90.00
_cell.angle_beta   90.00
_cell.angle_gamma   90.00
#
_symmetry.space_group_name_H-M   'P 1'
#
loop_
_entity.id
_entity.type
_entity.pdbx_description
1 polymer ?
#
loop_
_entity_poly.entity_id
_entity_poly.type
_entity_poly.pdbx_seq_one_letter_code
_entity_poly.pdbx_strand_id
1 'polypeptide(L)'
;MTITFNHLNNIPTISLIEPYCQTYTYDTGNNLTHLSHQANSGDWQQALTIHPNSNRGTENNNQNNFDANGNLLNLNNIGSLEWHY
;
A
#
# COMPACT_ATOMS: atom_id res chain seq x y z
N MET A 1 -15.23 43.21 -35.28
CA MET A 1 -13.98 42.49 -35.54
C MET A 1 -13.75 41.58 -34.35
N THR A 2 -14.00 40.28 -34.52
CA THR A 2 -13.97 39.31 -33.42
C THR A 2 -12.73 38.45 -33.62
N ILE A 3 -11.79 38.51 -32.69
CA ILE A 3 -10.60 37.66 -32.71
C ILE A 3 -10.95 36.38 -31.95
N THR A 4 -10.98 35.26 -32.66
CA THR A 4 -11.22 33.93 -32.09
C THR A 4 -9.87 33.26 -31.81
N PHE A 5 -9.58 32.98 -30.54
CA PHE A 5 -8.36 32.25 -30.13
C PHE A 5 -8.59 30.74 -30.21
N ASN A 6 -8.27 30.12 -31.36
CA ASN A 6 -8.43 28.68 -31.61
C ASN A 6 -7.37 27.78 -30.97
N HIS A 7 -6.46 28.30 -30.14
CA HIS A 7 -5.27 27.56 -29.71
C HIS A 7 -5.33 26.94 -28.30
N LEU A 8 -6.46 27.08 -27.59
CA LEU A 8 -6.61 26.56 -26.22
C LEU A 8 -7.40 25.23 -26.12
N ASN A 9 -7.92 24.71 -27.23
CA ASN A 9 -8.78 23.51 -27.24
C ASN A 9 -8.00 22.18 -27.16
N ASN A 10 -6.67 22.22 -27.08
CA ASN A 10 -5.80 21.04 -27.12
C ASN A 10 -4.86 20.92 -25.92
N ILE A 11 -5.13 21.63 -24.82
CA ILE A 11 -4.43 21.34 -23.57
C ILE A 11 -5.10 20.08 -22.99
N PRO A 12 -4.42 18.92 -22.93
CA PRO A 12 -4.95 17.80 -22.18
C PRO A 12 -5.21 18.32 -20.77
N THR A 13 -6.45 18.20 -20.30
CA THR A 13 -6.75 18.41 -18.90
C THR A 13 -5.83 17.48 -18.13
N ILE A 14 -4.76 18.02 -17.54
CA ILE A 14 -3.97 17.30 -16.56
C ILE A 14 -4.92 17.15 -15.39
N SER A 15 -5.61 16.02 -15.35
CA SER A 15 -6.30 15.61 -14.14
C SER A 15 -5.20 15.30 -13.14
N LEU A 16 -5.03 16.16 -12.14
CA LEU A 16 -4.10 15.93 -11.01
C LEU A 16 -4.48 14.68 -10.18
N ILE A 17 -5.65 14.10 -10.45
CA ILE A 17 -6.18 12.92 -9.79
C ILE A 17 -6.61 11.94 -10.88
N GLU A 18 -6.21 10.68 -10.78
CA GLU A 18 -6.73 9.62 -11.64
C GLU A 18 -7.50 8.58 -10.82
N PRO A 19 -8.48 7.90 -11.42
CA PRO A 19 -9.09 6.75 -10.78
C PRO A 19 -8.09 5.59 -10.73
N TYR A 20 -8.19 4.80 -9.66
CA TYR A 20 -7.47 3.54 -9.51
C TYR A 20 -8.44 2.45 -9.05
N CYS A 21 -8.03 1.19 -9.21
CA CYS A 21 -8.72 0.03 -8.66
C CYS A 21 -7.79 -0.68 -7.68
N GLN A 22 -8.33 -1.14 -6.55
CA GLN A 22 -7.62 -1.99 -5.61
C GLN A 22 -8.36 -3.29 -5.37
N THR A 23 -7.61 -4.39 -5.38
CA THR A 23 -8.11 -5.73 -5.05
C THR A 23 -7.40 -6.22 -3.79
N TYR A 24 -8.18 -6.74 -2.85
CA TYR A 24 -7.72 -7.21 -1.54
C TYR A 24 -7.98 -8.71 -1.41
N THR A 25 -6.98 -9.46 -0.94
CA THR A 25 -7.12 -10.89 -0.64
C THR A 25 -6.93 -11.13 0.85
N TYR A 26 -7.86 -11.85 1.45
CA TYR A 26 -7.85 -12.19 2.87
C TYR A 26 -7.67 -13.69 3.07
N ASP A 27 -6.99 -14.08 4.14
CA ASP A 27 -6.97 -15.48 4.59
C ASP A 27 -8.26 -15.84 5.35
N THR A 28 -8.38 -17.10 5.79
CA THR A 28 -9.54 -17.58 6.59
C THR A 28 -9.64 -16.94 7.98
N GLY A 29 -8.57 -16.30 8.46
CA GLY A 29 -8.52 -15.54 9.71
C GLY A 29 -8.90 -14.07 9.54
N ASN A 30 -9.29 -13.64 8.33
CA ASN A 30 -9.56 -12.26 7.94
C ASN A 30 -8.33 -11.34 7.97
N ASN A 31 -7.12 -11.87 7.87
CA ASN A 31 -5.92 -11.06 7.69
C ASN A 31 -5.74 -10.69 6.21
N LEU A 32 -5.39 -9.43 5.92
CA LEU A 32 -5.00 -9.02 4.57
C LEU A 32 -3.67 -9.72 4.21
N THR A 33 -3.65 -10.46 3.11
CA THR A 33 -2.45 -11.15 2.62
C THR A 33 -1.89 -10.52 1.35
N HIS A 34 -2.76 -9.95 0.51
CA HIS A 34 -2.33 -9.31 -0.74
C HIS A 34 -3.19 -8.07 -1.03
N LEU A 35 -2.53 -7.00 -1.46
CA LEU A 35 -3.11 -5.80 -2.02
C LEU A 35 -2.52 -5.58 -3.41
N SER A 36 -3.37 -5.54 -4.43
CA SER A 36 -2.99 -5.13 -5.79
C SER A 36 -3.61 -3.78 -6.09
N HIS A 37 -2.79 -2.83 -6.53
CA HIS A 37 -3.19 -1.51 -7.01
C HIS A 37 -2.99 -1.41 -8.52
N GLN A 38 -3.98 -0.86 -9.20
CA GLN A 38 -3.95 -0.63 -10.65
C GLN A 38 -4.43 0.78 -10.99
N ALA A 39 -3.60 1.53 -11.71
CA ALA A 39 -3.87 2.89 -12.18
C ALA A 39 -3.11 3.16 -13.48
N ASN A 40 -3.46 4.20 -14.25
CA ASN A 40 -2.73 4.46 -15.50
C ASN A 40 -1.31 4.95 -15.24
N SER A 41 -1.03 5.58 -14.09
CA SER A 41 0.33 5.96 -13.70
C SER A 41 1.19 4.78 -13.26
N GLY A 42 0.60 3.62 -12.97
CA GLY A 42 1.34 2.39 -12.68
C GLY A 42 0.62 1.42 -11.76
N ASP A 43 1.08 0.18 -11.84
CA ASP A 43 0.59 -0.91 -11.01
C ASP A 43 1.63 -1.26 -9.94
N TRP A 44 1.17 -1.58 -8.74
CA TRP A 44 2.02 -2.12 -7.68
C TRP A 44 1.27 -3.14 -6.83
N GLN A 45 2.04 -3.98 -6.15
CA GLN A 45 1.49 -5.02 -5.27
C GLN A 45 2.21 -5.00 -3.92
N GLN A 46 1.47 -5.32 -2.88
CA GLN A 46 1.97 -5.53 -1.53
C GLN A 46 1.52 -6.92 -1.07
N ALA A 47 2.48 -7.73 -0.63
CA ALA A 47 2.24 -9.06 -0.07
C ALA A 47 2.60 -9.05 1.42
N LEU A 48 1.70 -9.52 2.26
CA LEU A 48 1.91 -9.68 3.69
C LEU A 48 1.98 -11.17 4.00
N THR A 49 3.06 -11.58 4.64
CA THR A 49 3.19 -12.96 5.12
C THR A 49 2.69 -13.02 6.57
N ILE A 50 1.65 -13.80 6.80
CA ILE A 50 1.04 -13.99 8.11
C ILE A 50 1.69 -15.20 8.81
N HIS A 51 1.98 -15.07 10.11
CA HIS A 51 2.50 -16.17 10.92
C HIS A 51 1.45 -17.30 11.03
N PRO A 52 1.85 -18.58 10.92
CA PRO A 52 0.90 -19.70 10.87
C PRO A 52 0.02 -19.90 12.12
N ASN A 53 0.42 -19.34 13.27
CA ASN A 53 -0.26 -19.57 14.55
C ASN A 53 -0.74 -18.25 15.22
N SER A 54 -0.84 -17.15 14.48
CA SER A 54 -1.29 -15.86 15.00
C SER A 54 -1.75 -14.92 13.88
N ASN A 55 -2.40 -13.82 14.21
CA ASN A 55 -2.76 -12.76 13.24
C ASN A 55 -1.62 -11.74 12.99
N ARG A 56 -0.37 -12.12 13.29
CA ARG A 56 0.79 -11.25 13.09
C ARG A 56 1.31 -11.44 11.69
N GLY A 57 1.55 -10.34 10.98
CA GLY A 57 2.17 -10.40 9.67
C GLY A 57 2.82 -9.08 9.29
N THR A 58 3.83 -9.18 8.45
CA THR A 58 4.52 -8.05 7.83
C THR A 58 4.90 -8.43 6.40
N GLU A 59 5.35 -7.45 5.60
CA GLU A 59 5.86 -7.70 4.25
C GLU A 59 7.13 -8.56 4.24
N ASN A 60 7.94 -8.44 5.31
CA ASN A 60 9.17 -9.19 5.49
C ASN A 60 9.06 -10.02 6.76
N ASN A 61 8.22 -11.06 6.75
CA ASN A 61 7.86 -11.87 7.93
C ASN A 61 9.01 -12.75 8.47
N ASN A 62 10.12 -12.11 8.83
CA ASN A 62 11.16 -12.69 9.66
C ASN A 62 10.57 -13.02 11.03
N GLN A 63 10.98 -14.17 11.56
CA GLN A 63 10.45 -14.76 12.79
C GLN A 63 10.59 -13.86 14.04
N ASN A 64 11.45 -12.83 14.00
CA ASN A 64 11.77 -11.94 15.11
C ASN A 64 11.17 -10.53 14.96
N ASN A 65 10.09 -10.39 14.20
CA ASN A 65 9.44 -9.09 14.00
C ASN A 65 8.62 -8.62 15.19
N PHE A 66 8.30 -9.48 16.15
CA PHE A 66 7.43 -9.14 17.28
C PHE A 66 8.06 -9.58 18.61
N ASP A 67 7.84 -8.80 19.67
CA ASP A 67 8.19 -9.21 21.03
C ASP A 67 7.19 -10.21 21.62
N ALA A 68 7.42 -10.65 22.86
CA ALA A 68 6.57 -11.64 23.54
C ALA A 68 5.13 -11.16 23.80
N ASN A 69 4.91 -9.85 23.94
CA ASN A 69 3.57 -9.27 24.08
C ASN A 69 2.91 -9.04 22.73
N GLY A 70 3.73 -9.00 21.68
CA GLY A 70 3.27 -8.86 20.33
C GLY A 70 3.51 -7.53 19.67
N ASN A 71 4.38 -6.72 20.22
CA ASN A 71 4.63 -5.43 19.65
C ASN A 71 5.67 -5.57 18.55
N LEU A 72 5.46 -4.85 17.44
CA LEU A 72 6.36 -4.90 16.29
C LEU A 72 7.73 -4.33 16.70
N LEU A 73 8.82 -5.05 16.45
CA LEU A 73 10.17 -4.68 16.84
C LEU A 73 10.95 -3.94 15.75
N ASN A 74 10.54 -4.05 14.48
CA ASN A 74 11.25 -3.42 13.36
C ASN A 74 10.27 -2.90 12.31
N LEU A 75 10.46 -1.64 11.92
CA LEU A 75 9.83 -1.06 10.73
C LEU A 75 10.80 -1.14 9.56
N ASN A 76 10.34 -1.76 8.47
CA ASN A 76 11.11 -1.83 7.23
C ASN A 76 11.57 -0.43 6.81
N ASN A 77 12.85 -0.29 6.47
CA ASN A 77 13.49 0.94 6.00
C ASN A 77 13.49 2.12 6.99
N ILE A 78 13.10 1.92 8.25
CA ILE A 78 13.11 2.96 9.29
C ILE A 78 14.06 2.56 10.42
N GLY A 79 13.82 1.43 11.07
CA GLY A 79 14.65 0.96 12.19
C GLY A 79 13.89 0.16 13.24
N SER A 80 14.59 -0.16 14.32
CA SER A 80 14.03 -0.90 15.46
C SER A 80 13.14 -0.02 16.34
N LEU A 81 12.14 -0.65 16.95
CA LEU A 81 11.17 -0.03 17.84
C LEU A 81 11.43 -0.47 19.28
N GLU A 82 11.45 0.50 20.20
CA GLU A 82 11.50 0.25 21.64
C GLU A 82 10.13 0.50 22.26
N TRP A 83 9.66 -0.46 23.05
CA TRP A 83 8.36 -0.41 23.73
C TRP A 83 8.56 -0.20 25.23
N HIS A 84 7.83 0.77 25.79
CA HIS A 84 7.82 1.06 27.22
C HIS A 84 6.46 0.68 27.80
N TYR A 85 6.46 -0.04 28.92
CA TYR A 85 5.28 -0.58 29.59
C TYR A 85 5.07 0.06 30.96
#